data_AF-A0A6V7I876-F1
#
_entry.id   AF-A0A6V7I876-F1
#
_cell.length_a   1.000
_cell.length_b   1.000
_cell.length_c   1.000
_cell.angle_alpha   90.00
_cell.angle_beta   90.00
_cell.angle_gamma   90.00
#
_symmetry.space_group_name_H-M   'P 1'
#
loop_
_entity.id
_entity.type
_entity.pdbx_description
1 polymer ?
#
loop_
_entity_poly.entity_id
_entity_poly.type
_entity_poly.pdbx_seq_one_letter_code
_entity_poly.pdbx_strand_id
1 'polypeptide(L)' 'TYATDELDGACQAIAKRLELELRAVKEAQLTRGEVLLPTGLLPRVAKEVLSMAENEPCGI' A
#
# COMPACT_ATOMS: atom_id res chain seq x y z
N THR A 1 -3.00 22.01 8.23
CA THR A 1 -3.63 21.17 7.19
C THR A 1 -2.62 20.53 6.24
N TYR A 2 -1.42 21.10 6.03
CA TYR A 2 -0.42 20.59 5.09
C TYR A 2 0.08 19.15 5.39
N ALA A 3 0.30 18.79 6.67
CA ALA A 3 0.82 17.48 7.05
C ALA A 3 -0.16 16.32 6.77
N THR A 4 -1.46 16.56 6.87
CA THR A 4 -2.49 15.56 6.53
C THR A 4 -2.55 15.29 5.02
N ASP A 5 -2.35 16.30 4.18
CA ASP A 5 -2.32 16.14 2.72
C ASP A 5 -1.09 15.37 2.23
N GLU A 6 0.08 15.58 2.85
CA GLU A 6 1.31 14.81 2.56
C GLU A 6 1.18 13.34 2.99
N LEU A 7 0.59 13.09 4.17
CA LEU A 7 0.33 11.74 4.67
C LEU A 7 -0.66 10.98 3.77
N ASP A 8 -1.70 11.67 3.30
CA ASP A 8 -2.67 11.13 2.34
C ASP A 8 -2.00 10.84 0.98
N GLY A 9 -1.08 11.69 0.53
CA GLY A 9 -0.29 11.47 -0.68
C GLY A 9 0.64 10.25 -0.58
N ALA A 10 1.39 10.11 0.51
CA ALA A 10 2.27 8.97 0.77
C ALA A 10 1.46 7.66 0.89
N CYS A 11 0.32 7.71 1.57
CA CYS A 11 -0.58 6.57 1.73
C CYS A 11 -1.12 6.09 0.36
N GLN A 12 -1.50 7.02 -0.53
CA GLN A 12 -1.93 6.69 -1.88
C GLN A 12 -0.80 6.09 -2.72
N ALA A 13 0.42 6.62 -2.60
CA ALA A 13 1.58 6.10 -3.32
C ALA A 13 1.92 4.66 -2.92
N ILE A 14 1.92 4.36 -1.62
CA ILE A 14 2.16 3.01 -1.10
C ILE A 14 1.03 2.06 -1.52
N ALA A 15 -0.23 2.47 -1.37
CA ALA A 15 -1.37 1.65 -1.77
C ALA A 15 -1.33 1.31 -3.27
N LYS A 16 -1.01 2.28 -4.13
CA LYS A 16 -0.85 2.07 -5.57
C LYS A 16 0.30 1.12 -5.90
N ARG A 17 1.42 1.24 -5.20
CA ARG A 17 2.58 0.37 -5.41
C ARG A 17 2.28 -1.07 -4.99
N LEU A 18 1.62 -1.26 -3.85
CA LEU A 18 1.13 -2.57 -3.41
C LEU A 18 0.17 -3.20 -4.44
N GLU A 19 -0.75 -2.40 -5.01
CA GLU A 19 -1.65 -2.88 -6.05
C GLU A 19 -0.90 -3.40 -7.29
N LEU A 20 0.10 -2.65 -7.76
CA LEU A 20 0.90 -3.02 -8.93
C LEU A 20 1.70 -4.30 -8.69
N GLU A 21 2.36 -4.43 -7.54
CA GLU A 21 3.13 -5.63 -7.20
C GLU A 21 2.23 -6.86 -7.06
N LEU A 22 1.07 -6.72 -6.40
CA LEU A 22 0.10 -7.81 -6.29
C LEU A 22 -0.45 -8.25 -7.65
N ARG A 23 -0.65 -7.29 -8.57
CA ARG A 23 -1.03 -7.59 -9.97
C ARG A 23 0.08 -8.30 -10.72
N ALA A 24 1.33 -7.84 -10.59
CA ALA A 24 2.49 -8.45 -11.25
C ALA A 24 2.71 -9.90 -10.77
N VAL A 25 2.62 -10.15 -9.47
CA VAL A 25 2.73 -11.51 -8.90
C VAL A 25 1.57 -12.40 -9.36
N LYS A 26 0.35 -11.85 -9.44
CA LYS A 26 -0.80 -12.57 -10.00
C LYS A 26 -0.53 -13.02 -11.44
N GLU A 27 -0.07 -12.11 -12.29
CA GLU A 27 0.24 -12.40 -13.69
C GLU A 27 1.38 -13.42 -13.85
N ALA A 28 2.38 -13.37 -12.96
CA ALA A 28 3.55 -14.24 -13.03
C ALA A 28 3.34 -15.65 -12.44
N GLN A 29 2.53 -15.81 -11.38
CA GLN A 29 2.52 -17.06 -10.58
C GLN A 29 1.13 -17.67 -10.31
N LEU A 30 0.03 -16.93 -10.51
CA LEU A 30 -1.32 -17.45 -10.21
C LEU A 30 -2.07 -17.82 -11.49
N THR A 31 -1.77 -19.01 -12.01
CA THR A 31 -2.44 -19.57 -13.20
C THR A 31 -3.90 -19.97 -12.99
N ARG A 32 -4.48 -19.87 -11.77
CA ARG A 32 -5.87 -20.31 -11.55
C ARG A 32 -6.66 -19.69 -10.38
N GLY A 33 -6.15 -18.69 -9.67
CA GLY A 33 -6.86 -18.11 -8.51
C GLY A 33 -6.99 -16.59 -8.62
N GLU A 34 -8.22 -16.08 -8.63
CA GLU A 34 -8.45 -14.64 -8.48
C GLU A 34 -7.99 -14.20 -7.08
N VAL A 35 -7.03 -13.27 -7.04
CA VAL A 35 -6.73 -12.52 -5.82
C VAL A 35 -7.83 -11.47 -5.65
N LEU A 36 -8.84 -11.81 -4.86
CA LEU A 36 -9.87 -10.86 -4.45
C LEU A 36 -9.36 -10.10 -3.24
N LEU A 37 -8.96 -8.84 -3.44
CA LEU A 37 -8.62 -7.95 -2.35
C LEU A 37 -9.90 -7.30 -1.83
N PRO A 38 -10.18 -7.36 -0.51
CA PRO A 38 -11.24 -6.59 0.09
C PRO A 38 -11.09 -5.09 -0.20
N THR A 39 -12.20 -4.43 -0.51
CA THR A 39 -12.22 -2.98 -0.70
C THR A 39 -11.66 -2.28 0.54
N GLY A 40 -10.70 -1.37 0.32
CA GLY A 40 -10.06 -0.63 1.41
C GLY A 40 -8.92 -1.36 2.13
N LEU A 41 -8.57 -2.59 1.76
CA LEU A 41 -7.40 -3.28 2.34
C LEU A 41 -6.10 -2.52 2.07
N LEU A 42 -5.84 -2.15 0.80
CA LEU A 42 -4.59 -1.48 0.43
C LEU A 42 -4.38 -0.13 1.13
N PRO A 43 -5.40 0.77 1.21
CA PRO A 43 -5.29 1.97 2.03
C PRO A 43 -5.01 1.70 3.51
N ARG A 44 -5.59 0.64 4.11
CA ARG A 44 -5.35 0.31 5.51
C ARG A 44 -3.92 -0.17 5.75
N VAL A 45 -3.44 -1.08 4.90
CA VAL A 45 -2.04 -1.55 4.95
C VAL A 45 -1.08 -0.39 4.75
N ALA A 46 -1.35 0.51 3.80
CA ALA A 46 -0.51 1.69 3.56
C ALA A 46 -0.42 2.61 4.80
N LYS A 47 -1.52 2.80 5.54
CA LYS A 47 -1.52 3.55 6.80
C LYS A 47 -0.72 2.85 7.90
N GLU A 48 -0.84 1.54 8.02
CA GLU A 48 -0.06 0.77 8.99
C GLU A 48 1.44 0.83 8.68
N VAL A 49 1.82 0.68 7.40
CA VAL A 49 3.20 0.82 6.93
C VAL A 49 3.77 2.21 7.27
N LEU A 50 3.00 3.27 7.04
CA LEU A 50 3.41 4.63 7.42
C LEU A 50 3.60 4.77 8.92
N SER A 51 2.63 4.29 9.72
CA SER A 51 2.72 4.36 11.19
C SER A 51 3.90 3.56 11.75
N MET A 52 4.26 2.44 11.13
CA MET A 52 5.45 1.69 11.50
C MET A 52 6.73 2.47 11.16
N ALA A 53 6.76 3.13 10.00
CA ALA A 53 7.91 3.91 9.54
C ALA A 53 8.16 5.19 10.35
N GLU A 54 7.15 5.76 11.02
CA GLU A 54 7.30 6.94 11.91
C GLU A 54 8.36 6.74 13.01
N ASN A 55 8.62 5.49 13.40
CA ASN A 55 9.59 5.15 14.44
C ASN A 55 10.96 4.74 13.87
N GLU A 56 11.12 4.72 12.54
CA GLU A 56 12.40 4.41 11.91
C GLU A 56 13.25 5.67 11.74
N PRO A 57 14.58 5.58 11.95
CA PRO A 57 15.49 6.73 11.93
C PRO A 57 15.53 7.48 10.58
N CYS A 58 14.95 6.89 9.52
CA CYS A 58 14.87 7.47 8.18
C CYS A 58 13.43 7.66 7.67
N GLY A 59 12.39 7.26 8.42
CA GLY A 59 11.00 7.34 7.96
C GLY A 59 10.71 6.52 6.68
N ILE A 60 9.64 6.91 5.97
CA ILE A 60 9.31 6.44 4.62
C ILE A 60 9.34 7.58 3.61
#